data_AF-A0A8I1RHL4-F1
#
_entry.id   AF-A0A8I1RHL4-F1
#
_cell.length_a   1.000
_cell.length_b   1.000
_cell.length_c   1.000
_cell.angle_alpha   90.00
_cell.angle_beta   90.00
_cell.angle_gamma   90.00
#
_symmetry.space_group_name_H-M   'P 1'
#
loop_
_entity.id
_entity.type
_entity.pdbx_description
1 polymer ?
#
loop_
_entity_poly.entity_id
_entity_poly.type
_entity_poly.pdbx_seq_one_letter_code
_entity_poly.pdbx_strand_id
1 'polypeptide(L)'
;MTDMPPEPGDLKSLGQRIDQVRRREEQRSQKPPPTPLGIAFRFATEMVSALLVGGGLGWVLDELLGTRFLIIVFFILGAAAGIRNTMRAAQELNAKAAEVPPAPAVTDDEEES
;
A
#
# COMPACT_ATOMS: atom_id res chain seq x y z
N MET A 1 1.09 -36.86 -38.93
CA MET A 1 -0.04 -36.41 -38.08
C MET A 1 -0.10 -37.42 -36.95
N THR A 2 0.75 -37.28 -35.93
CA THR A 2 0.82 -38.28 -34.85
C THR A 2 0.60 -37.52 -33.55
N ASP A 3 -0.68 -37.41 -33.20
CA ASP A 3 -1.16 -37.15 -31.84
C ASP A 3 -0.66 -38.30 -30.96
N MET A 4 0.52 -38.13 -30.39
CA MET A 4 0.98 -38.94 -29.27
C MET A 4 0.52 -38.21 -27.99
N PRO A 5 -0.34 -38.83 -27.16
CA PRO A 5 -0.83 -38.18 -25.96
C PRO A 5 0.35 -37.89 -25.02
N PRO A 6 0.40 -36.69 -24.39
CA PRO A 6 1.52 -36.30 -23.56
C PRO A 6 1.70 -37.28 -22.39
N GLU A 7 2.92 -37.79 -22.25
CA GLU A 7 3.35 -38.67 -21.15
C GLU A 7 3.03 -38.02 -19.79
N PRO A 8 2.38 -38.73 -18.85
CA PRO A 8 1.90 -38.15 -17.58
C PRO A 8 3.02 -37.59 -16.67
N GLY A 9 4.29 -37.93 -16.93
CA GLY A 9 5.44 -37.39 -16.22
C GLY A 9 5.80 -35.95 -16.59
N ASP A 10 5.48 -35.53 -17.82
CA ASP A 10 5.92 -34.23 -18.36
C ASP A 10 5.10 -33.08 -17.74
N LEU A 11 3.79 -33.30 -17.60
CA LEU A 11 2.86 -32.39 -16.91
C LEU A 11 3.19 -32.24 -15.42
N LYS A 12 3.70 -33.30 -14.78
CA LYS A 12 4.11 -33.26 -13.38
C LYS A 12 5.38 -32.42 -13.17
N SER A 13 6.32 -32.48 -14.11
CA SER A 13 7.56 -31.70 -14.06
C SER A 13 7.32 -30.21 -14.35
N LEU A 14 6.40 -29.91 -15.27
CA LEU A 14 5.93 -28.55 -15.56
C LEU A 14 5.13 -27.98 -14.39
N GLY A 15 4.25 -28.79 -13.77
CA GLY A 15 3.55 -28.43 -12.55
C GLY A 15 4.52 -28.08 -11.41
N GLN A 16 5.57 -28.88 -11.22
CA GLN A 16 6.61 -28.58 -10.22
C GLN A 16 7.38 -27.30 -10.53
N ARG A 17 7.69 -27.02 -11.80
CA ARG A 17 8.37 -25.78 -12.20
C ARG A 17 7.47 -24.56 -11.99
N ILE A 18 6.18 -24.66 -12.33
CA ILE A 18 5.20 -23.60 -12.10
C ILE A 18 5.02 -23.36 -10.60
N ASP A 19 4.89 -24.41 -9.80
CA ASP A 19 4.82 -24.31 -8.33
C ASP A 19 6.07 -23.67 -7.74
N GLN A 20 7.25 -24.00 -8.27
CA GLN A 20 8.51 -23.45 -7.80
C GLN A 20 8.68 -21.96 -8.19
N VAL A 21 8.25 -21.58 -9.39
CA VAL A 21 8.22 -20.16 -9.82
C VAL A 21 7.17 -19.39 -9.03
N ARG A 22 5.97 -19.94 -8.84
CA ARG A 22 4.91 -19.36 -8.00
C ARG A 22 5.37 -19.16 -6.56
N ARG A 23 6.02 -20.16 -5.94
CA ARG A 23 6.60 -20.03 -4.58
C ARG A 23 7.71 -18.99 -4.52
N ARG A 24 8.55 -18.87 -5.55
CA ARG A 24 9.56 -17.80 -5.65
C ARG A 24 8.92 -16.43 -5.79
N GLU A 25 7.84 -16.31 -6.56
CA GLU A 25 7.08 -15.07 -6.67
C GLU A 25 6.35 -14.73 -5.37
N GLU A 26 5.79 -15.71 -4.67
CA GLU A 26 5.20 -15.54 -3.34
C GLU A 26 6.28 -15.08 -2.33
N GLN A 27 7.46 -15.70 -2.30
CA GLN A 27 8.58 -15.28 -1.45
C GLN A 27 9.15 -13.91 -1.83
N ARG A 28 9.21 -13.58 -3.12
CA ARG A 28 9.62 -12.25 -3.60
C ARG A 28 8.56 -11.18 -3.35
N SER A 29 7.30 -11.59 -3.27
CA SER A 29 6.14 -10.74 -2.95
C SER A 29 5.88 -10.60 -1.45
N GLN A 30 6.54 -11.42 -0.61
CA GLN A 30 6.70 -11.13 0.81
C GLN A 30 7.60 -9.90 0.95
N LYS A 31 7.05 -8.73 0.63
CA LYS A 31 7.64 -7.46 1.02
C LYS A 31 7.79 -7.51 2.54
N PRO A 32 8.96 -7.15 3.08
CA PRO A 32 9.09 -7.02 4.52
C PRO A 32 7.97 -6.12 5.04
N PRO A 33 7.38 -6.44 6.21
CA PRO A 33 6.30 -5.65 6.77
C PRO A 33 6.75 -4.19 6.80
N PRO A 34 5.85 -3.25 6.44
CA PRO A 34 6.21 -1.85 6.31
C PRO A 34 6.76 -1.34 7.64
N THR A 35 7.98 -0.82 7.63
CA THR A 35 8.61 -0.27 8.83
C THR A 35 7.90 1.02 9.24
N PRO A 36 7.92 1.40 10.53
CA PRO A 36 7.33 2.66 10.99
C PRO A 36 7.82 3.88 10.20
N LEU A 37 9.12 3.90 9.86
CA LEU A 37 9.72 4.95 9.03
C LEU A 37 9.18 4.94 7.59
N GLY A 38 9.00 3.77 6.98
CA GLY A 38 8.42 3.64 5.65
C GLY A 38 6.96 4.09 5.59
N ILE A 39 6.18 3.80 6.65
CA ILE A 39 4.81 4.27 6.80
C ILE A 39 4.78 5.80 6.92
N ALA A 40 5.62 6.38 7.78
CA ALA A 40 5.73 7.82 7.94
C ALA A 40 6.14 8.52 6.63
N PHE A 41 7.10 7.94 5.90
CA PHE A 41 7.54 8.47 4.60
C PHE A 41 6.43 8.42 3.55
N ARG A 42 5.63 7.35 3.51
CA ARG A 42 4.47 7.26 2.63
C ARG A 42 3.48 8.38 2.94
N PHE A 43 3.12 8.58 4.20
CA PHE A 43 2.20 9.66 4.59
C PHE A 43 2.76 11.05 4.24
N ALA A 44 4.06 11.27 4.46
CA ALA A 44 4.71 12.53 4.09
C ALA A 44 4.66 12.75 2.57
N THR A 45 4.91 11.72 1.77
CA THR A 45 4.89 11.81 0.30
C THR A 45 3.46 12.04 -0.21
N GLU A 46 2.46 11.37 0.37
CA GLU A 46 1.05 11.61 0.06
C GLU A 46 0.65 13.07 0.37
N MET A 47 1.12 13.63 1.50
CA MET A 47 0.90 15.05 1.82
C MET A 47 1.57 15.99 0.82
N VAL A 48 2.87 15.82 0.60
CA VAL A 48 3.64 16.71 -0.26
C VAL A 48 3.13 16.67 -1.69
N SER A 49 2.82 15.49 -2.22
CA SER A 49 2.24 15.37 -3.58
C SER A 49 0.89 16.08 -3.71
N ALA A 50 -0.01 15.95 -2.74
CA ALA A 50 -1.30 16.62 -2.80
C ALA A 50 -1.18 18.16 -2.73
N LEU A 51 -0.26 18.68 -1.90
CA LEU A 51 0.01 20.11 -1.81
C LEU A 51 0.67 20.66 -3.07
N LEU A 52 1.63 19.93 -3.65
CA LEU A 52 2.28 20.32 -4.90
C LEU A 52 1.29 20.33 -6.07
N VAL A 53 0.42 19.31 -6.16
CA VAL A 53 -0.62 19.26 -7.18
C VAL A 53 -1.63 20.39 -6.96
N GLY A 54 -2.15 20.59 -5.73
CA GLY A 54 -3.10 21.67 -5.44
C GLY A 54 -2.52 23.05 -5.70
N GLY A 55 -1.34 23.35 -5.18
CA GLY A 55 -0.66 24.62 -5.40
C GLY A 55 -0.27 24.85 -6.87
N GLY A 56 0.25 23.81 -7.54
CA GLY A 56 0.60 23.88 -8.96
C GLY A 56 -0.62 24.11 -9.85
N LEU A 57 -1.72 23.37 -9.61
CA LEU A 57 -2.97 23.55 -10.36
C LEU A 57 -3.56 24.94 -10.12
N GLY A 58 -3.55 25.40 -8.87
CA GLY A 58 -4.04 26.72 -8.50
C GLY A 58 -3.22 27.85 -9.12
N TRP A 59 -1.88 27.71 -9.19
CA TRP A 59 -1.00 28.66 -9.87
C TRP A 59 -1.26 28.72 -11.38
N VAL A 60 -1.39 27.57 -12.04
CA VAL A 60 -1.73 27.51 -13.48
C VAL A 60 -3.10 28.15 -13.74
N LEU A 61 -4.10 27.90 -12.88
CA LEU A 61 -5.42 28.51 -13.02
C LEU A 61 -5.40 30.02 -12.78
N ASP A 62 -4.65 30.48 -11.79
CA ASP A 62 -4.47 31.91 -11.52
C ASP A 62 -3.87 32.64 -12.73
N GLU A 63 -2.87 32.05 -13.39
CA GLU A 63 -2.27 32.63 -14.61
C GLU A 63 -3.25 32.64 -15.79
N LEU A 64 -4.01 31.57 -16.00
CA LEU A 64 -4.97 31.47 -17.12
C LEU A 64 -6.18 32.40 -16.96
N LEU A 65 -6.64 32.61 -15.73
CA LEU A 65 -7.84 33.39 -15.41
C LEU A 65 -7.53 34.82 -14.96
N GLY A 66 -6.24 35.17 -14.81
CA GLY A 66 -5.80 36.46 -14.29
C GLY A 66 -6.19 36.69 -12.82
N THR A 67 -6.44 35.61 -12.07
CA THR A 67 -6.76 35.65 -10.64
C THR A 67 -5.50 35.42 -9.80
N ARG A 68 -5.60 35.62 -8.48
CA ARG A 68 -4.48 35.42 -7.54
C ARG A 68 -4.91 34.77 -6.23
N PHE A 69 -6.14 34.27 -6.19
CA PHE A 69 -6.72 33.63 -5.00
C PHE A 69 -7.00 32.15 -5.23
N LEU A 70 -6.98 31.66 -6.48
CA LEU A 70 -7.24 30.26 -6.77
C LEU A 70 -6.10 29.40 -6.25
N ILE A 71 -4.86 29.88 -6.23
CA ILE A 71 -3.76 29.17 -5.58
C ILE A 71 -4.06 28.85 -4.11
N ILE A 72 -4.67 29.78 -3.36
CA ILE A 72 -5.03 29.57 -1.95
C ILE A 72 -6.18 28.55 -1.85
N VAL A 73 -7.22 28.71 -2.68
CA VAL A 73 -8.37 27.80 -2.70
C VAL A 73 -7.94 26.38 -3.04
N PHE A 74 -7.17 26.20 -4.12
CA PHE A 74 -6.68 24.89 -4.54
C PHE A 74 -5.62 24.31 -3.61
N PHE A 75 -4.83 25.14 -2.94
CA PHE A 75 -3.92 24.67 -1.89
C PHE A 75 -4.69 24.07 -0.72
N ILE A 76 -5.76 24.74 -0.24
CA ILE A 76 -6.62 24.21 0.83
C ILE A 76 -7.33 22.93 0.37
N LEU A 77 -7.86 22.90 -0.85
CA LEU A 77 -8.46 21.69 -1.42
C LEU A 77 -7.45 20.55 -1.55
N GLY A 78 -6.23 20.84 -1.99
CA GLY A 78 -5.12 19.88 -2.06
C GLY A 78 -4.75 19.34 -0.68
N ALA A 79 -4.67 20.20 0.34
CA ALA A 79 -4.44 19.80 1.72
C ALA A 79 -5.55 18.89 2.25
N ALA A 80 -6.82 19.25 2.03
CA ALA A 80 -7.96 18.45 2.44
C ALA A 80 -7.98 17.07 1.75
N ALA A 81 -7.72 17.03 0.44
CA ALA A 81 -7.62 15.79 -0.33
C ALA A 81 -6.45 14.93 0.17
N GLY A 82 -5.31 15.56 0.44
CA GLY A 82 -4.14 14.92 1.05
C GLY A 82 -4.52 14.24 2.36
N ILE A 83 -5.01 15.01 3.35
CA ILE A 83 -5.38 14.51 4.67
C ILE A 83 -6.33 13.31 4.56
N ARG A 84 -7.34 13.41 3.68
CA ARG A 84 -8.29 12.32 3.43
C ARG A 84 -7.61 11.04 2.90
N ASN A 85 -6.64 11.15 1.99
CA ASN A 85 -5.88 10.01 1.48
C ASN A 85 -5.03 9.37 2.58
N THR A 86 -4.30 10.16 3.36
CA THR A 86 -3.48 9.65 4.46
C THR A 86 -4.33 8.98 5.54
N MET A 87 -5.48 9.55 5.90
CA MET A 87 -6.40 8.91 6.86
C MET A 87 -6.89 7.56 6.36
N ARG A 88 -7.25 7.45 5.09
CA ARG A 88 -7.66 6.18 4.47
C ARG A 88 -6.51 5.17 4.50
N ALA A 89 -5.28 5.60 4.20
CA ALA A 89 -4.11 4.74 4.26
C ALA A 89 -3.82 4.27 5.69
N ALA A 90 -3.97 5.14 6.69
CA ALA A 90 -3.85 4.78 8.10
C ALA A 90 -4.92 3.77 8.55
N GLN A 91 -6.18 3.96 8.13
CA GLN A 91 -7.26 3.02 8.41
C GLN A 91 -7.01 1.64 7.80
N GLU A 92 -6.50 1.57 6.56
CA GLU A 92 -6.16 0.31 5.91
C GLU A 92 -5.04 -0.43 6.67
N LEU A 93 -4.03 0.29 7.14
CA LEU A 93 -2.95 -0.28 7.95
C LEU A 93 -3.47 -0.82 9.29
N ASN A 94 -4.35 -0.07 9.96
CA ASN A 94 -4.94 -0.49 11.23
C ASN A 94 -5.86 -1.70 11.07
N ALA A 95 -6.68 -1.73 10.01
CA ALA A 95 -7.55 -2.87 9.71
C ALA A 95 -6.76 -4.16 9.50
N LYS A 96 -5.64 -4.09 8.76
CA LYS A 96 -4.73 -5.23 8.58
C LYS A 96 -4.06 -5.69 9.87
N ALA A 97 -3.77 -4.76 10.78
CA ALA A 97 -3.22 -5.11 12.09
C ALA A 97 -4.25 -5.80 13.00
N ALA A 98 -5.53 -5.42 12.91
CA ALA A 98 -6.61 -6.01 13.69
C ALA A 98 -7.03 -7.43 13.23
N GLU A 99 -6.72 -7.79 11.98
CA GLU A 99 -6.97 -9.13 11.44
C GLU A 99 -5.94 -10.17 11.92
N VAL A 100 -4.79 -9.72 12.44
CA VAL A 100 -3.82 -10.58 13.14
C VAL A 100 -4.35 -10.82 14.56
N PRO A 101 -4.75 -12.05 14.93
CA PRO A 101 -5.28 -12.33 16.26
C PRO A 101 -4.27 -11.87 17.32
N PRO A 102 -4.71 -11.23 18.41
CA PRO A 102 -3.81 -10.88 19.50
C PRO A 102 -3.09 -12.15 19.95
N ALA A 103 -1.76 -12.07 20.06
CA ALA A 103 -0.97 -13.12 20.69
C ALA A 103 -1.66 -13.49 22.01
N PRO A 104 -1.77 -14.80 22.35
CA PRO A 104 -2.49 -15.23 23.53
C PRO A 104 -2.02 -14.39 24.71
N ALA A 105 -2.95 -13.71 25.37
CA ALA A 105 -2.67 -12.90 26.54
C ALA A 105 -1.90 -13.81 27.50
N VAL A 106 -0.65 -13.45 27.78
CA VAL A 106 0.10 -14.08 28.86
C VAL A 106 -0.71 -13.77 30.10
N THR A 107 -1.43 -14.76 30.62
CA THR A 107 -2.05 -14.66 31.93
C THR A 107 -0.88 -14.60 32.90
N ASP A 108 -0.72 -13.45 33.55
CA ASP A 108 0.14 -13.31 34.72
C ASP A 108 -0.51 -14.09 35.87
N ASP A 109 -0.53 -15.42 35.77
CA ASP A 109 -0.89 -16.35 36.83
C ASP A 109 0.33 -16.54 37.76
N GLU A 110 0.91 -15.45 38.27
CA GLU A 110 1.96 -15.47 39.30
C GLU A 110 1.76 -14.34 40.32
N GLU A 111 0.59 -14.28 40.96
CA GLU A 111 0.41 -13.59 42.26
C GLU A 111 -0.46 -14.43 43.21
N GLU A 112 -0.01 -15.64 43.59
CA GLU A 112 -0.35 -16.22 44.90
C GLU A 112 0.62 -17.35 45.27
N SER A 113 1.56 -17.10 46.19
CA SER A 113 2.28 -18.11 46.98
C SER A 113 2.79 -17.49 48.28
#